data_AF-A0A524GCQ1-F1
#
_entry.id   AF-A0A524GCQ1-F1
#
_cell.length_a   1.000
_cell.length_b   1.000
_cell.length_c   1.000
_cell.angle_alpha   90.00
_cell.angle_beta   90.00
_cell.angle_gamma   90.00
#
_symmetry.space_group_name_H-M   'P 1'
#
loop_
_entity.id
_entity.type
_entity.pdbx_description
1 polymer ?
#
loop_
_entity_poly.entity_id
_entity_poly.type
_entity_poly.pdbx_seq_one_letter_code
_entity_poly.pdbx_strand_id
1 'polypeptide(L)'
;MNLFFSVAIFILGAMVGSFLNCVVCRIEKEESFLKGRSYCPHCKHSLSWPDLIPVLSFLILKRKCRYCGKPISWQYPLVEISTGII
;
A
#
# COMPACT_ATOMS: atom_id res chain seq x y z
N MET A 1 -14.81 14.60 -18.54
CA MET A 1 -14.96 14.11 -17.16
C MET A 1 -14.68 15.25 -16.21
N ASN A 2 -15.54 15.51 -15.23
CA ASN A 2 -15.28 16.54 -14.23
C ASN A 2 -14.08 16.16 -13.37
N LEU A 3 -13.22 17.11 -13.03
CA LEU A 3 -12.03 16.91 -12.19
C LEU A 3 -12.35 16.15 -10.89
N PHE A 4 -13.49 16.47 -10.28
CA PHE A 4 -14.00 15.78 -9.09
C PHE A 4 -14.15 14.25 -9.30
N PHE A 5 -14.69 13.85 -10.43
CA PHE A 5 -14.91 12.44 -10.76
C PHE A 5 -13.59 11.71 -10.98
N SER A 6 -12.63 12.35 -11.66
CA SER A 6 -11.30 11.78 -11.88
C SER A 6 -10.53 11.59 -10.56
N VAL A 7 -10.61 12.55 -9.64
CA VAL A 7 -9.98 12.42 -8.31
C VAL A 7 -10.63 11.30 -7.50
N ALA A 8 -11.95 11.16 -7.55
CA ALA A 8 -12.65 10.09 -6.85
C ALA A 8 -12.25 8.69 -7.36
N ILE A 9 -12.17 8.51 -8.68
CA ILE A 9 -11.71 7.26 -9.30
C ILE A 9 -10.26 6.97 -8.89
N PHE A 10 -9.39 7.98 -8.90
CA PHE A 10 -7.99 7.82 -8.50
C PHE A 10 -7.84 7.36 -7.05
N ILE A 11 -8.58 7.96 -6.12
CA ILE A 11 -8.53 7.57 -4.71
C ILE A 11 -9.01 6.11 -4.55
N LEU A 12 -10.12 5.75 -5.18
CA LEU A 12 -10.64 4.38 -5.12
C LEU A 12 -9.65 3.37 -5.72
N GLY A 13 -9.09 3.67 -6.90
CA GLY A 13 -8.10 2.82 -7.54
C GLY A 13 -6.81 2.68 -6.73
N ALA A 14 -6.35 3.76 -6.09
CA ALA A 14 -5.20 3.70 -5.18
C ALA A 14 -5.47 2.85 -3.93
N MET A 15 -6.68 2.92 -3.36
CA MET A 15 -7.10 2.04 -2.25
C MET A 15 -7.13 0.57 -2.67
N VAL A 16 -7.65 0.28 -3.87
CA VAL A 16 -7.65 -1.09 -4.44
C VAL A 16 -6.22 -1.58 -4.67
N GLY A 17 -5.34 -0.76 -5.26
CA GLY A 17 -3.93 -1.10 -5.47
C GLY A 17 -3.19 -1.39 -4.16
N SER A 18 -3.49 -0.64 -3.09
CA SER A 18 -2.92 -0.87 -1.77
C SER A 18 -3.38 -2.20 -1.15
N PHE A 19 -4.68 -2.52 -1.31
CA PHE A 19 -5.23 -3.81 -0.89
C PHE A 19 -4.62 -4.97 -1.69
N LEU A 20 -4.46 -4.83 -3.01
CA LEU A 20 -3.84 -5.85 -3.86
C LEU A 20 -2.41 -6.18 -3.41
N ASN A 21 -1.60 -5.17 -3.06
CA ASN A 21 -0.27 -5.42 -2.50
C ASN A 21 -0.31 -6.24 -1.20
N CYS A 22 -1.30 -5.96 -0.34
CA CYS A 22 -1.50 -6.74 0.89
C CYS A 22 -1.86 -8.20 0.57
N VAL A 23 -2.76 -8.41 -0.40
CA VAL A 23 -3.19 -9.75 -0.85
C VAL A 23 -2.02 -10.52 -1.47
N VAL A 24 -1.24 -9.92 -2.36
CA VAL A 24 -0.07 -10.56 -2.98
C VAL A 24 0.92 -11.02 -1.90
N CYS A 25 1.26 -10.14 -0.96
CA CYS A 25 2.17 -10.46 0.13
C CYS A 25 1.65 -11.59 1.05
N ARG A 26 0.32 -11.71 1.22
CA ARG A 26 -0.32 -12.77 2.00
C ARG A 26 -0.33 -14.10 1.24
N ILE A 27 -0.60 -14.07 -0.06
CA ILE A 27 -0.58 -15.26 -0.94
C ILE A 27 0.84 -15.84 -0.98
N GLU A 28 1.87 -15.02 -1.14
CA GLU A 28 3.27 -15.48 -1.15
C GLU A 28 3.69 -16.18 0.16
N LYS A 29 2.98 -15.92 1.26
CA LYS A 29 3.28 -16.48 2.59
C LYS A 29 2.30 -17.56 3.04
N GLU A 30 1.37 -17.95 2.17
CA GLU A 30 0.30 -18.91 2.48
C GLU A 30 -0.54 -18.48 3.71
N GLU A 31 -0.59 -17.18 3.98
CA GLU A 31 -1.34 -16.60 5.10
C GLU A 31 -2.78 -16.27 4.68
N SER A 32 -3.72 -16.42 5.62
CA SER A 32 -5.12 -16.02 5.39
C SER A 32 -5.22 -14.52 5.08
N PHE A 33 -5.73 -14.17 3.90
CA PHE A 33 -5.97 -12.77 3.49
C PHE A 33 -6.94 -12.03 4.43
N LEU A 34 -7.92 -12.74 5.01
CA LEU A 34 -8.92 -12.19 5.94
C LEU A 34 -8.46 -12.07 7.40
N LYS A 35 -7.36 -12.72 7.80
CA LYS A 35 -6.93 -12.76 9.21
C LYS A 35 -5.56 -12.11 9.37
N GLY A 36 -5.51 -11.07 10.20
CA GLY A 36 -4.26 -10.43 10.65
C GLY A 36 -4.10 -8.98 10.18
N ARG A 37 -3.49 -8.14 11.04
CA ARG A 37 -3.20 -6.73 10.75
C ARG A 37 -2.13 -6.60 9.65
N SER A 38 -2.13 -5.49 8.90
CA SER A 38 -1.04 -5.16 7.98
C SER A 38 0.27 -5.02 8.75
N TYR A 39 1.35 -5.60 8.25
CA TYR A 39 2.64 -5.60 8.91
C TYR A 39 3.78 -5.43 7.91
N CYS A 40 4.92 -4.93 8.36
CA CYS A 40 6.10 -4.79 7.51
C CYS A 40 6.70 -6.18 7.19
N PRO A 41 6.96 -6.53 5.91
CA PRO A 41 7.48 -7.85 5.54
C PRO A 41 8.88 -8.14 6.10
N HIS A 42 9.64 -7.11 6.48
CA HIS A 42 11.01 -7.30 6.99
C HIS A 42 11.12 -7.40 8.51
N CYS A 43 10.39 -6.57 9.27
CA CYS A 43 10.47 -6.56 10.73
C CYS A 43 9.25 -7.15 11.41
N LYS A 44 8.21 -7.52 10.65
CA LYS A 44 6.92 -8.04 11.14
C LYS A 44 6.18 -7.10 12.11
N HIS A 45 6.60 -5.84 12.21
CA HIS A 45 5.90 -4.85 13.01
C HIS A 45 4.55 -4.52 12.37
N SER A 46 3.49 -4.48 13.19
CA SER A 46 2.15 -4.11 12.73
C SER A 46 2.16 -2.63 12.32
N LEU A 47 1.75 -2.36 11.09
CA LEU A 47 1.66 -1.01 10.54
C LEU A 47 0.47 -0.27 11.15
N SER A 48 0.65 1.03 11.39
CA SER A 48 -0.42 1.90 11.88
C SER A 48 -1.18 2.49 10.70
N TRP A 49 -2.42 2.95 10.91
CA TRP A 49 -3.23 3.63 9.88
C TRP A 49 -2.48 4.62 8.95
N PRO A 50 -1.62 5.53 9.44
CA PRO A 50 -0.87 6.44 8.57
C PRO A 50 0.14 5.75 7.65
N ASP A 51 0.63 4.55 7.99
CA ASP A 51 1.55 3.79 7.15
C ASP A 51 0.81 3.08 5.98
N LEU A 52 -0.52 2.92 6.09
CA LEU A 52 -1.36 2.31 5.05
C LEU A 52 -1.89 3.31 4.01
N ILE A 53 -1.61 4.62 4.15
CA ILE A 53 -2.11 5.62 3.20
C ILE A 53 -1.40 5.43 1.85
N PRO A 54 -2.11 5.07 0.76
CA PRO A 54 -1.50 4.75 -0.52
C PRO A 54 -0.68 5.91 -1.06
N VAL A 55 0.52 5.64 -1.60
CA VAL A 55 1.46 6.62 -2.18
C VAL A 55 2.01 7.66 -1.19
N LEU A 56 1.17 8.26 -0.35
CA LEU A 56 1.51 9.30 0.60
C LEU A 56 2.41 8.78 1.71
N SER A 57 2.10 7.60 2.29
CA SER A 57 2.94 7.01 3.34
C SER A 57 4.35 6.72 2.80
N PHE A 58 4.45 6.25 1.56
CA PHE A 58 5.72 5.98 0.90
C PHE A 58 6.59 7.22 0.70
N LEU A 59 5.98 8.34 0.29
CA LEU A 59 6.66 9.63 0.12
C LEU A 59 7.11 10.20 1.48
N ILE A 60 6.23 10.22 2.48
CA ILE A 60 6.53 10.73 3.83
C ILE A 60 7.66 9.91 4.47
N LEU A 61 7.59 8.59 4.35
CA LEU A 61 8.58 7.68 4.93
C LEU A 61 9.86 7.56 4.09
N LYS A 62 9.98 8.34 2.99
CA LYS A 62 11.14 8.36 2.09
C LYS A 62 11.56 6.96 1.65
N ARG A 63 10.59 6.14 1.21
CA ARG A 63 10.82 4.78 0.72
C ARG A 63 11.42 3.83 1.79
N LYS A 64 11.25 4.10 3.08
CA LYS A 64 11.77 3.24 4.16
C LYS A 64 10.68 2.91 5.16
N CYS A 65 10.74 1.74 5.77
CA CYS A 65 9.84 1.41 6.87
C CYS A 65 10.15 2.31 8.08
N ARG A 66 9.12 2.92 8.69
CA ARG A 66 9.25 3.76 9.90
C ARG A 66 9.97 3.06 11.06
N TYR A 67 9.77 1.75 11.20
CA TYR A 67 10.20 0.99 12.36
C TYR A 67 11.59 0.36 12.20
N CYS A 68 11.89 -0.19 11.02
CA CYS A 68 13.16 -0.90 10.79
C CYS A 68 14.11 -0.20 9.80
N GLY A 69 13.68 0.91 9.18
CA GLY A 69 14.49 1.67 8.22
C GLY A 69 14.78 0.94 6.90
N LYS A 70 14.34 -0.31 6.74
CA LYS A 70 14.53 -1.07 5.50
C LYS A 70 13.74 -0.46 4.34
N PRO A 71 14.29 -0.46 3.12
CA PRO A 71 13.64 0.15 1.98
C PRO A 71 12.36 -0.60 1.61
N ILE A 72 11.31 0.13 1.29
CA ILE A 72 10.07 -0.41 0.73
C ILE A 72 10.27 -0.53 -0.79
N SER A 73 9.80 -1.63 -1.38
CA SER A 73 9.93 -1.85 -2.82
C SER A 73 9.13 -0.80 -3.61
N TRP A 74 9.69 -0.33 -4.72
CA TRP A 74 9.05 0.65 -5.60
C TRP A 74 7.80 0.09 -6.29
N GLN A 75 7.67 -1.25 -6.31
CA GLN A 75 6.46 -1.92 -6.78
C GLN A 75 5.22 -1.47 -6.01
N TYR A 76 5.34 -1.16 -4.71
CA TYR A 76 4.19 -0.78 -3.89
C TYR A 76 3.50 0.50 -4.41
N PRO A 77 4.17 1.67 -4.45
CA PRO A 77 3.55 2.89 -4.94
C PRO A 77 3.26 2.83 -6.45
N LEU A 78 4.02 2.06 -7.23
CA LEU A 78 3.77 1.92 -8.67
C LEU A 78 2.42 1.24 -8.93
N VAL A 79 2.12 0.16 -8.20
CA VAL A 79 0.82 -0.53 -8.30
C VAL A 79 -0.30 0.39 -7.84
N GLU A 80 -0.12 1.13 -6.74
CA GLU A 80 -1.14 2.07 -6.25
C GLU A 80 -1.44 3.18 -7.27
N ILE A 81 -0.41 3.74 -7.89
CA ILE A 81 -0.57 4.78 -8.93
C ILE A 81 -1.17 4.19 -10.21
N SER A 82 -0.69 3.03 -10.68
CA SER A 82 -1.21 2.41 -11.90
C SER A 82 -2.68 2.05 -11.75
N THR A 83 -3.07 1.53 -10.59
CA THR A 83 -4.47 1.16 -10.30
C THR A 83 -5.35 2.39 -10.08
N GLY A 84 -4.79 3.51 -9.61
CA GLY A 84 -5.49 4.80 -9.53
C GLY A 84 -5.71 5.49 -10.89
N ILE A 85 -4.87 5.21 -11.88
CA ILE A 85 -4.98 5.83 -13.22
C ILE A 85 -5.93 5.07 -14.14
N ILE A 86 -6.08 3.75 -13.95
CA ILE A 86 -7.01 2.88 -14.68
C ILE A 86 -8.46 3.19 -14.29
#